data_AF-A0A931G7G2-F1
#
_entry.id   AF-A0A931G7G2-F1
#
_cell.length_a   1.000
_cell.length_b   1.000
_cell.length_c   1.000
_cell.angle_alpha   90.00
_cell.angle_beta   90.00
_cell.angle_gamma   90.00
#
_symmetry.space_group_name_H-M   'P 1'
#
loop_
_entity.id
_entity.type
_entity.pdbx_description
1 polymer ?
#
loop_
_entity_poly.entity_id
_entity_poly.type
_entity_poly.pdbx_seq_one_letter_code
_entity_poly.pdbx_strand_id
1 'polypeptide(L)'
;MITSYPTCGSKNPSGVRADAALCHLRRPYGWNPATEKALREINNRFPNPECINDNPETAPSKRLESIFRGFYSKTEHGPIIAEEIGLPAIRQACPRFHQWLTRLEAMHDEKNPQH
;
A
#
# COMPACT_ATOMS: atom_id res chain seq x y z
N MET A 1 -6.45 -1.97 -0.09
CA MET A 1 -5.61 -0.94 -0.74
C MET A 1 -4.65 -1.60 -1.70
N ILE A 2 -5.09 -1.81 -2.94
CA ILE A 2 -4.19 -2.16 -4.03
C ILE A 2 -4.31 -0.99 -4.98
N THR A 3 -3.22 -0.27 -5.14
CA THR A 3 -3.15 0.79 -6.14
C THR A 3 -3.46 0.11 -7.45
N SER A 4 -4.62 0.46 -8.00
CA SER A 4 -4.94 0.10 -9.36
C SER A 4 -3.88 0.75 -10.22
N TYR A 5 -2.98 -0.05 -10.79
CA TYR A 5 -2.16 0.47 -11.85
C TYR A 5 -3.13 0.92 -12.93
N PRO A 6 -3.05 2.19 -13.38
CA PRO A 6 -3.93 2.64 -14.44
C PRO A 6 -3.67 1.73 -15.63
N THR A 7 -4.70 0.95 -16.00
CA THR A 7 -4.73 0.28 -17.29
C THR A 7 -4.47 1.35 -18.32
N CYS A 8 -3.45 1.13 -19.15
CA CYS A 8 -3.05 2.01 -20.24
C CYS A 8 -4.30 2.60 -20.93
N GLY A 9 -4.66 3.85 -20.60
CA GLY A 9 -5.86 4.50 -21.14
C GLY A 9 -6.69 5.37 -20.18
N SER A 10 -6.61 5.21 -18.86
CA SER A 10 -7.43 6.01 -17.93
C SER A 10 -6.75 7.34 -17.55
N LYS A 11 -7.23 8.46 -18.09
CA LYS A 11 -6.82 9.82 -17.70
C LYS A 11 -7.30 10.11 -16.26
N ASN A 12 -6.41 10.56 -15.38
CA ASN A 12 -6.73 11.02 -14.02
C ASN A 12 -7.37 12.44 -14.09
N PRO A 13 -8.39 12.80 -13.27
CA PRO A 13 -9.08 14.10 -13.35
C PRO A 13 -8.24 15.33 -12.98
N SER A 14 -6.98 15.17 -12.57
CA SER A 14 -6.12 16.24 -12.04
C SER A 14 -5.08 16.79 -13.03
N GLY A 15 -5.10 16.38 -14.30
CA GLY A 15 -4.34 17.07 -15.36
C GLY A 15 -2.81 17.07 -15.25
N VAL A 16 -2.24 16.46 -14.21
CA VAL A 16 -0.80 16.25 -14.09
C VAL A 16 -0.38 15.17 -15.09
N ARG A 17 0.40 15.58 -16.09
CA ARG A 17 1.02 14.67 -17.06
C ARG A 17 1.88 13.70 -16.26
N ALA A 18 1.45 12.45 -16.14
CA ALA A 18 2.36 11.36 -15.80
C ALA A 18 3.42 11.36 -16.90
N ASP A 19 4.59 11.85 -16.53
CA ASP A 19 5.81 11.85 -17.28
C ASP A 19 6.01 10.46 -17.88
N ALA A 20 6.00 10.42 -19.21
CA ALA A 20 6.14 9.22 -20.03
C ALA A 20 7.48 8.49 -19.83
N ALA A 21 8.36 8.99 -18.97
CA ALA A 21 9.70 8.46 -18.71
C ALA A 21 9.71 7.14 -17.91
N LEU A 22 8.65 6.82 -17.16
CA LEU A 22 8.59 5.56 -16.39
C LEU A 22 7.93 4.40 -17.15
N CYS A 23 7.76 4.52 -18.47
CA CYS A 23 7.11 3.46 -19.27
C CYS A 23 8.02 2.25 -19.51
N HIS A 24 9.36 2.40 -19.43
CA HIS A 24 10.33 1.32 -19.68
C HIS A 24 10.88 0.66 -18.40
N LEU A 25 10.64 1.24 -17.22
CA LEU A 25 11.03 0.65 -15.92
C LEU A 25 9.91 -0.23 -15.32
N ARG A 26 8.91 -0.61 -16.11
CA ARG A 26 7.52 -0.69 -15.65
C ARG A 26 7.02 -2.07 -15.18
N ARG A 27 7.91 -3.02 -14.86
CA ARG A 27 7.60 -4.30 -14.15
C ARG A 27 8.83 -4.94 -13.49
N PRO A 28 9.52 -4.30 -12.54
CA PRO A 28 10.52 -5.02 -11.77
C PRO A 28 9.77 -5.95 -10.78
N TYR A 29 10.39 -7.06 -10.38
CA TYR A 29 9.94 -7.89 -9.26
C TYR A 29 8.62 -8.68 -9.46
N GLY A 30 8.35 -9.17 -10.68
CA GLY A 30 7.28 -10.16 -10.91
C GLY A 30 5.85 -9.59 -11.00
N TRP A 31 5.70 -8.26 -10.99
CA TRP A 31 4.40 -7.61 -11.12
C TRP A 31 3.76 -7.85 -12.49
N ASN A 32 2.57 -8.47 -12.53
CA ASN A 32 1.81 -8.72 -13.75
C ASN A 32 0.29 -8.72 -13.49
N PRO A 33 -0.57 -8.78 -14.52
CA PRO A 33 -2.03 -8.75 -14.32
C PRO A 33 -2.55 -9.89 -13.45
N ALA A 34 -1.91 -11.05 -13.44
CA ALA A 34 -2.30 -12.16 -12.58
C ALA A 34 -1.97 -11.89 -11.11
N THR A 35 -0.79 -11.32 -10.80
CA THR A 35 -0.46 -10.92 -9.42
C THR A 35 -1.36 -9.79 -8.94
N GLU A 36 -1.64 -8.80 -9.79
CA GLU A 36 -2.58 -7.72 -9.45
C GLU A 36 -3.98 -8.26 -9.16
N LYS A 37 -4.49 -9.15 -10.02
CA LYS A 37 -5.79 -9.80 -9.82
C LYS A 37 -5.83 -10.58 -8.51
N ALA A 38 -4.79 -11.38 -8.23
CA ALA A 38 -4.70 -12.17 -7.00
C ALA A 38 -4.72 -11.29 -5.75
N LEU A 39 -3.97 -10.18 -5.75
CA LEU A 39 -4.03 -9.22 -4.65
C LEU A 39 -5.45 -8.68 -4.48
N ARG A 40 -6.11 -8.27 -5.57
CA ARG A 40 -7.45 -7.66 -5.51
C ARG A 40 -8.48 -8.62 -4.96
N GLU A 41 -8.44 -9.87 -5.39
CA GLU A 41 -9.29 -10.93 -4.86
C GLU A 41 -9.09 -11.10 -3.36
N ILE A 42 -7.84 -11.11 -2.88
CA ILE A 42 -7.56 -11.16 -1.44
C ILE A 42 -8.13 -9.93 -0.74
N ASN A 43 -7.83 -8.72 -1.22
CA ASN A 43 -8.30 -7.50 -0.57
C ASN A 43 -9.83 -7.40 -0.54
N ASN A 44 -10.52 -7.87 -1.57
CA ASN A 44 -11.99 -7.85 -1.64
C ASN A 44 -12.66 -8.85 -0.71
N ARG A 45 -11.92 -9.85 -0.18
CA ARG A 45 -12.44 -10.79 0.83
C ARG A 45 -12.52 -10.18 2.23
N PHE A 46 -11.93 -9.00 2.44
CA PHE A 46 -11.88 -8.34 3.74
C PHE A 46 -12.50 -6.94 3.65
N PRO A 47 -13.20 -6.48 4.70
CA PRO A 47 -13.82 -5.15 4.71
C PRO A 47 -12.78 -4.02 4.71
N ASN A 48 -11.59 -4.28 5.24
CA ASN A 48 -10.45 -3.36 5.23
C ASN A 48 -9.13 -4.15 5.26
N PRO A 49 -8.01 -3.51 4.89
CA PRO A 49 -6.69 -4.16 4.90
C PRO A 49 -6.18 -4.56 6.29
N GLU A 50 -6.67 -3.97 7.39
CA GLU A 50 -6.26 -4.39 8.74
C GLU A 50 -6.79 -5.79 9.08
N CYS A 51 -7.97 -6.14 8.58
CA CYS A 51 -8.58 -7.47 8.74
C CYS A 51 -7.83 -8.59 7.99
N ILE A 52 -6.84 -8.26 7.15
CA ILE A 52 -6.02 -9.27 6.47
C ILE A 52 -5.03 -9.91 7.46
N ASN A 53 -4.77 -9.27 8.61
CA ASN A 53 -3.73 -9.65 9.56
C ASN A 53 -4.18 -10.68 10.63
N ASP A 54 -4.72 -11.82 10.20
CA ASP A 54 -5.41 -12.76 11.11
C ASP A 54 -4.51 -13.78 11.84
N ASN A 55 -3.46 -14.33 11.21
CA ASN A 55 -2.63 -15.42 11.77
C ASN A 55 -1.21 -15.41 11.16
N PRO A 56 -0.12 -15.72 11.91
CA PRO A 56 1.26 -15.85 11.38
C PRO A 56 1.40 -16.66 10.09
N GLU A 57 0.70 -17.80 9.95
CA GLU A 57 0.74 -18.63 8.73
C GLU A 57 0.06 -17.96 7.52
N THR A 58 -0.90 -17.07 7.78
CA THR A 58 -1.62 -16.33 6.74
C THR A 58 -1.31 -14.84 6.79
N ALA A 59 -0.18 -14.44 7.37
CA ALA A 59 0.17 -13.04 7.50
C ALA A 59 0.25 -12.37 6.11
N PRO A 60 -0.02 -11.05 6.00
CA PRO A 60 0.07 -10.32 4.73
C PRO A 60 1.37 -10.60 3.98
N SER A 61 2.48 -10.70 4.70
CA SER A 61 3.78 -11.02 4.10
C SER A 61 3.88 -12.41 3.47
N LYS A 62 3.28 -13.43 4.09
CA LYS A 62 3.32 -14.80 3.56
C LYS A 62 2.49 -14.91 2.29
N ARG A 63 1.38 -14.16 2.23
CA ARG A 63 0.58 -14.02 1.01
C ARG A 63 1.37 -13.32 -0.11
N LEU A 64 2.09 -12.24 0.21
CA LEU A 64 2.93 -11.53 -0.76
C LEU A 64 4.11 -12.38 -1.24
N GLU A 65 4.81 -13.08 -0.34
CA GLU A 65 5.88 -14.03 -0.69
C GLU A 65 5.37 -15.11 -1.67
N SER A 66 4.16 -15.64 -1.43
CA SER A 66 3.53 -16.63 -2.30
C SER A 66 3.14 -16.07 -3.67
N ILE A 67 2.50 -14.90 -3.72
CA ILE A 67 2.02 -14.26 -4.97
C ILE A 67 3.21 -13.84 -5.85
N PHE A 68 4.23 -13.26 -5.24
CA PHE A 68 5.40 -12.76 -5.94
C PHE A 68 6.54 -13.79 -6.03
N ARG A 69 6.33 -15.05 -5.60
CA ARG A 69 7.30 -16.15 -5.74
C ARG A 69 8.73 -15.77 -5.32
N GLY A 70 8.86 -15.03 -4.22
CA GLY A 70 10.15 -14.57 -3.69
C GLY A 70 10.70 -13.26 -4.27
N PHE A 71 10.04 -12.64 -5.26
CA PHE A 71 10.42 -11.30 -5.76
C PHE A 71 10.03 -10.16 -4.80
N TYR A 72 9.15 -10.42 -3.82
CA TYR A 72 8.76 -9.44 -2.81
C TYR A 72 9.70 -9.47 -1.61
N SER A 73 10.48 -8.40 -1.46
CA SER A 73 11.23 -8.06 -0.24
C SER A 73 10.50 -7.03 0.62
N LYS A 74 10.30 -7.31 1.91
CA LYS A 74 9.65 -6.38 2.85
C LYS A 74 10.45 -5.11 3.09
N THR A 75 11.77 -5.24 3.17
CA THR A 75 12.67 -4.15 3.56
C THR A 75 12.85 -3.17 2.42
N GLU A 76 12.88 -3.66 1.19
CA GLU A 76 13.05 -2.82 0.01
C GLU A 76 11.72 -2.27 -0.49
N HIS A 77 10.71 -3.12 -0.66
CA HIS A 77 9.45 -2.69 -1.27
C HIS A 77 8.48 -2.05 -0.27
N GLY A 78 8.59 -2.37 1.02
CA GLY A 78 7.69 -1.82 2.05
C GLY A 78 7.68 -0.29 2.08
N PRO A 79 8.85 0.37 2.22
CA PRO A 79 8.95 1.84 2.21
C PRO A 79 8.48 2.45 0.88
N ILE A 80 8.88 1.87 -0.25
CA ILE A 80 8.50 2.36 -1.60
C ILE A 80 6.98 2.34 -1.77
N ILE A 81 6.33 1.23 -1.41
CA ILE A 81 4.87 1.11 -1.51
C ILE A 81 4.17 2.10 -0.58
N ALA A 82 4.69 2.29 0.64
CA ALA A 82 4.11 3.25 1.59
C ALA A 82 4.25 4.69 1.10
N GLU A 83 5.38 5.04 0.48
CA GLU A 83 5.63 6.34 -0.14
C GLU A 83 4.69 6.58 -1.33
N GLU A 84 4.52 5.61 -2.23
CA GLU A 84 3.63 5.71 -3.38
C GLU A 84 2.15 5.83 -2.99
N ILE A 85 1.70 5.09 -1.96
CA ILE A 85 0.31 5.17 -1.47
C ILE A 85 0.07 6.49 -0.72
N GLY A 86 1.06 6.90 0.07
CA GLY A 86 0.97 8.06 0.93
C GLY A 86 0.23 7.82 2.24
N LEU A 87 0.68 8.50 3.29
CA LEU A 87 0.14 8.40 4.64
C LEU A 87 -1.37 8.71 4.75
N PRO A 88 -1.95 9.71 4.05
CA PRO A 88 -3.38 10.00 4.15
C PRO A 88 -4.25 8.83 3.69
N ALA A 89 -3.91 8.18 2.58
CA ALA A 89 -4.64 7.03 2.06
C ALA A 89 -4.55 5.83 3.01
N ILE A 90 -3.36 5.61 3.60
CA ILE A 90 -3.16 4.57 4.63
C ILE A 90 -4.06 4.83 5.84
N ARG A 91 -4.12 6.07 6.35
CA ARG A 91 -4.98 6.43 7.48
C ARG A 91 -6.47 6.22 7.17
N GLN A 92 -6.92 6.52 5.96
CA GLN A 92 -8.34 6.38 5.60
C GLN A 92 -8.80 4.92 5.54
N ALA A 93 -7.98 4.01 5.02
CA ALA A 93 -8.37 2.61 4.89
C ALA A 93 -7.91 1.72 6.06
N CYS A 94 -7.12 2.25 7.00
CA CYS A 94 -6.70 1.56 8.22
C CYS A 94 -7.12 2.35 9.49
N PRO A 95 -8.34 2.12 10.02
CA PRO A 95 -8.86 2.89 11.17
C PRO A 95 -8.07 2.69 12.46
N ARG A 96 -7.59 1.49 12.77
CA ARG A 96 -6.79 1.24 13.99
C ARG A 96 -5.42 1.88 13.87
N PHE A 97 -4.79 1.83 12.70
CA PHE A 97 -3.55 2.53 12.42
C PHE A 97 -3.71 4.04 12.58
N HIS A 98 -4.78 4.60 12.01
CA HIS A 98 -5.11 6.02 12.17
C HIS A 98 -5.26 6.40 13.65
N GLN A 99 -6.04 5.64 14.43
CA GLN A 99 -6.23 5.90 15.86
C GLN A 99 -4.92 5.83 16.65
N TRP A 100 -4.08 4.84 16.38
CA TRP A 100 -2.77 4.72 17.01
C TRP A 100 -1.88 5.93 16.68
N LEU A 101 -1.83 6.33 15.42
CA LEU A 101 -1.04 7.47 14.98
C LEU A 101 -1.52 8.79 15.60
N THR A 102 -2.84 9.00 15.66
CA THR A 102 -3.44 10.18 16.31
C THR A 102 -3.07 10.26 17.79
N ARG A 103 -3.00 9.14 18.51
CA ARG A 103 -2.55 9.12 19.91
C ARG A 103 -1.07 9.51 20.01
N LEU A 104 -0.22 9.02 19.12
CA LEU A 104 1.21 9.38 19.13
C LEU A 104 1.44 10.86 18.81
N GLU A 105 0.71 11.41 17.85
CA GLU A 105 0.73 12.84 17.50
C GLU A 105 0.35 13.68 18.73
N ALA A 106 -0.74 13.32 19.42
CA ALA A 106 -1.17 14.01 20.64
C ALA A 106 -0.15 13.96 21.79
N MET A 107 0.54 12.81 21.99
CA MET A 107 1.58 12.68 23.02
C MET A 107 2.82 13.53 22.74
N HIS A 108 3.14 13.76 21.47
CA HIS A 108 4.22 14.65 21.08
C HIS A 108 3.85 16.12 21.36
N ASP A 109 2.61 16.50 21.12
CA ASP A 109 2.12 17.87 21.33
C ASP A 109 2.04 18.24 22.82
N GLU A 110 1.72 17.29 23.71
CA GLU A 110 1.80 17.50 25.17
C GLU A 110 3.22 17.81 25.69
N LYS A 111 4.25 17.35 24.97
CA LYS A 111 5.66 17.49 25.37
C LYS A 111 6.34 18.72 24.76
N ASN A 112 5.66 19.44 23.87
CA ASN A 112 6.14 20.67 23.27
C ASN A 112 5.09 21.78 23.44
N PRO A 113 4.92 22.33 24.66
CA PRO A 113 4.11 23.53 24.82
C PRO A 113 4.76 24.62 23.96
N GLN A 114 4.10 25.01 22.86
CA GLN A 114 4.46 26.23 22.16
C GLN A 114 4.36 27.38 23.16
N HIS A 115 5.52 27.87 23.58
CA HIS A 115 5.67 29.14 24.28
C HIS A 115 6.57 30.05 23.44
#